data_AF-A0AAU2GME7-F1
#
_entry.id   AF-A0AAU2GME7-F1
#
_cell.length_a   1.000
_cell.length_b   1.000
_cell.length_c   1.000
_cell.angle_alpha   90.00
_cell.angle_beta   90.00
_cell.angle_gamma   90.00
#
_symmetry.space_group_name_H-M   'P 1'
#
loop_
_entity.id
_entity.type
_entity.pdbx_description
1 polymer ?
#
loop_
_entity_poly.entity_id
_entity_poly.type
_entity_poly.pdbx_seq_one_letter_code
_entity_poly.pdbx_strand_id
1 'polypeptide(L)' 'MDEKPKNLSDPEALSDEEMMKLINEILDSVPPEQAEARLLAIAEGKPAPHDVPVDLTPAQASSLLVFLHRGGG' A
#
# COMPACT_ATOMS: atom_id res chain seq x y z
N MET A 1 -16.40 -18.91 -0.07
CA MET A 1 -15.10 -18.91 -0.80
C MET A 1 -14.42 -17.67 -0.29
N ASP A 2 -13.80 -17.83 0.86
CA ASP A 2 -13.36 -16.72 1.68
C ASP A 2 -11.88 -16.61 1.38
N GLU A 3 -11.56 -15.74 0.42
CA GLU A 3 -10.19 -15.41 0.07
C GLU A 3 -9.53 -14.83 1.32
N LYS A 4 -8.88 -15.74 2.05
CA LYS A 4 -8.06 -15.48 3.22
C LYS A 4 -7.18 -14.27 2.89
N PRO A 5 -7.18 -13.19 3.70
CA PRO A 5 -6.35 -12.04 3.41
C PRO A 5 -4.93 -12.57 3.22
N LYS A 6 -4.36 -12.36 2.02
CA LYS A 6 -3.00 -12.77 1.71
C LYS A 6 -2.16 -12.28 2.88
N ASN A 7 -1.43 -13.20 3.50
CA ASN A 7 -0.66 -12.90 4.69
C ASN A 7 0.52 -12.03 4.23
N LEU A 8 0.29 -10.74 4.07
CA LEU A 8 1.25 -9.74 3.63
C LEU A 8 2.11 -9.24 4.81
N SER A 9 2.34 -10.13 5.78
CA SER A 9 3.08 -9.81 7.01
C SER A 9 4.57 -9.60 6.77
N ASP A 10 5.06 -9.95 5.57
CA ASP A 10 6.44 -9.76 5.18
C ASP A 10 6.53 -8.72 4.04
N PRO A 11 7.01 -7.51 4.33
CA PRO A 11 7.15 -6.43 3.34
C PRO A 11 8.25 -6.70 2.30
N GLU A 12 9.17 -7.64 2.55
CA GLU A 12 10.21 -8.09 1.61
C GLU A 12 9.71 -9.24 0.72
N ALA A 13 8.63 -9.93 1.10
CA ALA A 13 7.99 -10.97 0.30
C ALA A 13 7.02 -10.43 -0.77
N LEU A 14 6.74 -9.13 -0.77
CA LEU A 14 5.97 -8.47 -1.82
C LEU A 14 6.83 -8.34 -3.08
N SER A 15 6.45 -9.04 -4.14
CA SER A 15 7.01 -8.82 -5.47
C SER A 15 6.53 -7.48 -6.05
N ASP A 16 7.32 -6.87 -6.95
CA ASP A 16 6.94 -5.63 -7.64
C ASP A 16 5.54 -5.67 -8.26
N GLU A 17 5.13 -6.80 -8.84
CA GLU A 17 3.79 -6.96 -9.42
C GLU A 17 2.66 -6.85 -8.39
N GLU A 18 2.86 -7.42 -7.19
CA GLU A 18 1.87 -7.32 -6.10
C GLU A 18 1.88 -5.92 -5.50
N MET A 19 3.05 -5.26 -5.40
CA MET A 19 3.13 -3.85 -5.01
C MET A 19 2.37 -2.96 -6.00
N MET A 20 2.52 -3.21 -7.29
CA MET A 20 1.84 -2.46 -8.35
C MET A 20 0.33 -2.69 -8.32
N LYS A 21 -0.13 -3.92 -8.05
CA LYS A 21 -1.56 -4.21 -7.83
C LYS A 21 -2.11 -3.45 -6.63
N LEU A 22 -1.43 -3.49 -5.48
CA LEU A 22 -1.86 -2.78 -4.26
C LEU A 22 -1.92 -1.27 -4.50
N ILE A 23 -0.91 -0.70 -5.18
CA ILE A 23 -0.93 0.72 -5.56
C ILE A 23 -2.12 1.02 -6.46
N ASN A 24 -2.38 0.19 -7.48
CA ASN A 24 -3.52 0.39 -8.36
C ASN A 24 -4.86 0.31 -7.61
N GLU A 25 -5.02 -0.63 -6.68
CA GLU A 25 -6.24 -0.72 -5.85
C GLU A 25 -6.43 0.52 -4.97
N ILE A 26 -5.34 1.05 -4.41
CA ILE A 26 -5.39 2.30 -3.62
C ILE A 26 -5.73 3.47 -4.53
N LEU A 27 -5.09 3.58 -5.70
CA LEU A 27 -5.33 4.65 -6.68
C LEU A 27 -6.72 4.61 -7.32
N ASP A 28 -7.34 3.43 -7.39
CA ASP A 28 -8.73 3.26 -7.84
C ASP A 28 -9.72 3.86 -6.82
N SER A 29 -9.38 3.78 -5.53
CA SER A 29 -10.25 4.27 -4.43
C SER A 29 -9.94 5.70 -3.99
N VAL A 30 -8.68 6.13 -4.03
CA VAL A 30 -8.25 7.49 -3.63
C VAL A 30 -7.35 8.13 -4.68
N PRO A 31 -7.42 9.45 -4.88
CA PRO A 31 -6.56 10.12 -5.85
C PRO A 31 -5.07 9.98 -5.48
N PRO A 32 -4.15 9.99 -6.45
CA PRO A 32 -2.72 9.76 -6.24
C PRO A 32 -2.09 10.70 -5.22
N GLU A 33 -2.51 11.97 -5.22
CA GLU A 33 -2.06 12.98 -4.25
C GLU A 33 -2.42 12.58 -2.81
N GLN A 34 -3.56 11.91 -2.61
CA GLN A 34 -3.95 11.38 -1.32
C GLN A 34 -3.29 10.03 -1.05
N ALA A 35 -3.18 9.14 -2.04
CA ALA A 35 -2.58 7.81 -1.89
C ALA A 35 -1.18 7.90 -1.25
N GLU A 36 -0.33 8.81 -1.72
CA GLU A 36 0.99 9.02 -1.14
C GLU A 36 0.92 9.48 0.33
N ALA A 37 0.13 10.51 0.63
CA ALA A 37 -0.03 11.03 1.98
C ALA A 37 -0.60 9.97 2.94
N ARG A 38 -1.45 9.08 2.44
CA ARG A 38 -2.07 7.97 3.17
C ARG A 38 -1.05 6.87 3.46
N LEU A 39 -0.30 6.44 2.45
CA LEU A 39 0.79 5.48 2.61
C LEU A 39 1.85 6.01 3.56
N LEU A 40 2.18 7.31 3.49
CA LEU A 40 3.11 7.96 4.40
C LEU A 40 2.60 7.93 5.85
N ALA A 41 1.32 8.24 6.07
CA ALA A 41 0.72 8.14 7.40
C ALA A 41 0.79 6.71 7.97
N ILE A 42 0.48 5.70 7.14
CA ILE A 42 0.55 4.29 7.54
C ILE A 42 2.00 3.89 7.86
N ALA A 43 2.96 4.29 7.03
CA ALA A 43 4.38 4.02 7.23
C ALA A 43 4.93 4.66 8.51
N GLU A 44 4.42 5.83 8.89
CA GLU A 44 4.73 6.49 10.17
C GLU A 44 4.01 5.84 11.37
N GLY A 45 3.17 4.82 11.16
CA GLY A 45 2.38 4.18 12.21
C GLY A 45 1.20 5.04 12.69
N LYS A 46 0.83 6.08 11.92
CA LYS A 46 -0.39 6.84 12.17
C LYS A 46 -1.58 6.02 11.65
N PRO A 47 -2.75 6.12 12.30
CA PRO A 47 -3.95 5.44 11.82
C PRO A 47 -4.21 5.88 10.37
N ALA A 48 -4.24 4.90 9.47
CA ALA A 48 -4.74 5.10 8.13
C ALA A 48 -6.15 5.68 8.28
N PRO A 49 -6.44 6.84 7.70
CA PRO A 49 -7.82 7.29 7.63
C PRO A 49 -8.60 6.24 6.83
N HIS A 50 -9.79 5.89 7.33
CA HIS A 50 -10.64 4.75 6.95
C HIS A 50 -10.93 4.56 5.44
N ASP A 51 -10.45 5.45 4.58
CA ASP A 51 -10.66 5.47 3.13
C ASP A 51 -9.66 4.61 2.34
N VAL A 52 -8.63 4.02 2.97
CA VAL A 52 -7.76 3.08 2.26
C VAL A 52 -8.41 1.70 2.31
N PRO A 53 -8.83 1.11 1.17
CA PRO A 53 -9.55 -0.17 1.14
C PRO A 53 -8.65 -1.37 1.48
N VAL A 54 -7.36 -1.13 1.71
CA VAL A 54 -6.32 -2.14 1.87
C VAL A 54 -5.77 -2.07 3.28
N ASP A 55 -5.80 -3.19 4.00
CA ASP A 55 -5.16 -3.34 5.30
C ASP A 55 -3.64 -3.48 5.07
N LEU A 56 -2.93 -2.36 5.23
CA LEU A 56 -1.48 -2.28 5.02
C LEU A 56 -0.77 -2.12 6.35
N THR A 57 0.30 -2.89 6.55
CA THR A 57 1.26 -2.65 7.63
C THR A 57 2.14 -1.43 7.32
N PRO A 58 2.71 -0.77 8.35
CA PRO A 58 3.64 0.34 8.15
C PRO A 58 4.80 0.01 7.20
N ALA A 59 5.32 -1.21 7.28
CA ALA A 59 6.43 -1.63 6.44
C ALA A 59 6.02 -1.81 4.97
N GLN A 60 4.83 -2.36 4.70
CA GLN A 60 4.30 -2.43 3.33
C GLN A 60 4.05 -1.04 2.76
N ALA A 61 3.45 -0.13 3.54
CA ALA A 61 3.22 1.22 3.09
C ALA A 61 4.53 1.95 2.76
N SER A 62 5.58 1.72 3.56
CA SER A 62 6.93 2.20 3.25
C SER A 62 7.48 1.62 1.94
N SER A 63 7.30 0.32 1.68
CA SER A 63 7.72 -0.31 0.41
C SER A 63 6.96 0.29 -0.79
N LEU A 64 5.65 0.50 -0.65
CA LEU A 64 4.82 1.10 -1.71
C LEU A 64 5.19 2.55 -1.99
N LEU A 65 5.51 3.35 -0.95
CA LEU A 65 6.03 4.71 -1.13
C LEU A 65 7.36 4.73 -1.89
N VAL A 66 8.28 3.85 -1.52
CA VAL A 66 9.57 3.73 -2.20
C VAL A 66 9.37 3.33 -3.65
N PHE A 67 8.43 2.43 -3.94
CA PHE A 67 8.08 2.01 -5.30
C PHE A 67 7.46 3.16 -6.11
N LEU A 68 6.53 3.93 -5.53
CA LEU A 68 5.95 5.13 -6.13
C LEU A 68 7.01 6.20 -6.45
N HIS A 69 7.89 6.51 -5.49
CA HIS A 69 8.96 7.50 -5.64
C HIS A 69 10.08 7.07 -6.58
N ARG A 70 10.32 5.77 -6.72
CA ARG A 70 11.29 5.24 -7.70
C ARG A 70 10.85 5.46 -9.14
N GLY A 71 9.58 5.82 -9.38
CA GLY A 71 9.00 5.80 -10.72
C GLY A 71 8.85 4.34 -11.17
N GLY A 72 7.76 3.70 -10.75
CA GLY A 72 7.34 2.43 -11.35
C GLY A 72 7.26 2.63 -12.86
N GLY A 73 8.13 1.92 -13.58
CA GLY A 73 8.34 2.08 -15.03
C GLY A 73 7.13 1.73 -15.88
#